data_AF-A0A924GTJ3-F1
#
_entry.id   AF-A0A924GTJ3-F1
#
_cell.length_a   1.000
_cell.length_b   1.000
_cell.length_c   1.000
_cell.angle_alpha   90.00
_cell.angle_beta   90.00
_cell.angle_gamma   90.00
#
_symmetry.space_group_name_H-M   'P 1'
#
loop_
_entity.id
_entity.type
_entity.pdbx_description
1 polymer ?
#
loop_
_entity_poly.entity_id
_entity_poly.type
_entity_poly.pdbx_seq_one_letter_code
_entity_poly.pdbx_strand_id
1 'polypeptide(L)'
;MKKSIRIGAGLGFYGDAWEPVLASIERGAVQYIASDHLAELTLAILQKDLQRDASLGYARDVVPMLLRLWPAMAQHKVRFVCNAGGLNPAGAAAAIQAAFSIKGWSARVAVVTGDEVLQRVFGLAPAHMFNGGDFETVRERMVFANAYLGARPIVSALEQGADIVITGRVADAALFLGPLVHEFKWQLGDEGAATPQDLNRLAQGLAVGHLLECSGQGSGGNFGSLQAWKAIPDLAHIGYPIAEVSDDGSAVIMKAPGTGGRINFDTVRQQLLYEVHDPNEYFSPDVVLDMSTIHLEDMGQDRVRMTGATGKARTDQLKVVAGFRDGFKAEVTWGFSWPDAYDKALAAVEMVKTQLA
;
A
#
# COMPACT_ATOMS: atom_id res chain seq x y z
N MET A 1 -11.75 27.03 7.80
CA MET A 1 -11.71 25.57 8.03
C MET A 1 -10.32 25.09 7.65
N LYS A 2 -9.65 24.26 8.47
CA LYS A 2 -8.37 23.64 8.09
C LYS A 2 -8.60 22.77 6.85
N LYS A 3 -7.67 22.79 5.90
CA LYS A 3 -7.74 21.92 4.70
C LYS A 3 -7.57 20.47 5.19
N SER A 4 -8.50 19.59 4.84
CA SER A 4 -8.36 18.15 5.04
C SER A 4 -8.65 17.40 3.74
N ILE A 5 -8.08 16.20 3.63
CA ILE A 5 -8.31 15.28 2.52
C ILE A 5 -8.60 13.89 3.07
N ARG A 6 -9.42 13.13 2.36
CA ARG A 6 -9.68 11.72 2.63
C ARG A 6 -8.99 10.84 1.62
N ILE A 7 -8.16 9.93 2.11
CA ILE A 7 -7.52 8.88 1.32
C ILE A 7 -8.02 7.52 1.81
N GLY A 8 -8.47 6.68 0.87
CA GLY A 8 -8.90 5.32 1.15
C GLY A 8 -7.83 4.30 0.78
N ALA A 9 -7.80 3.22 1.53
CA ALA A 9 -7.03 2.03 1.19
C ALA A 9 -7.64 1.31 -0.03
N GLY A 10 -6.75 0.82 -0.88
CA GLY A 10 -7.04 -0.09 -1.98
C GLY A 10 -6.77 -1.54 -1.59
N LEU A 11 -6.36 -2.35 -2.57
CA LEU A 11 -5.92 -3.71 -2.34
C LEU A 11 -4.66 -3.73 -1.47
N GLY A 12 -4.42 -4.85 -0.78
CA GLY A 12 -3.23 -5.10 0.03
C GLY A 12 -2.30 -6.16 -0.56
N PHE A 13 -2.70 -6.82 -1.65
CA PHE A 13 -1.91 -7.79 -2.39
C PHE A 13 -2.52 -8.06 -3.77
N TYR A 14 -1.76 -8.68 -4.67
CA TYR A 14 -2.24 -9.11 -5.99
C TYR A 14 -3.34 -10.20 -5.85
N GLY A 15 -4.57 -9.90 -6.29
CA GLY A 15 -5.73 -10.78 -6.19
C GLY A 15 -6.67 -10.49 -5.00
N ASP A 16 -6.51 -9.37 -4.31
CA ASP A 16 -7.42 -8.91 -3.24
C ASP A 16 -8.74 -8.33 -3.79
N ALA A 17 -9.73 -8.10 -2.93
CA ALA A 17 -11.07 -7.64 -3.30
C ALA A 17 -11.12 -6.16 -3.68
N TRP A 18 -11.95 -5.81 -4.67
CA TRP A 18 -12.10 -4.43 -5.14
C TRP A 18 -13.36 -3.75 -4.61
N GLU A 19 -14.35 -4.52 -4.16
CA GLU A 19 -15.64 -4.06 -3.68
C GLU A 19 -15.54 -3.09 -2.48
N PRO A 20 -14.64 -3.30 -1.49
CA PRO A 20 -14.45 -2.32 -0.41
C PRO A 20 -13.87 -0.98 -0.89
N VAL A 21 -13.13 -0.99 -2.00
CA VAL A 21 -12.62 0.24 -2.64
C VAL A 21 -13.77 1.04 -3.23
N LEU A 22 -14.72 0.36 -3.90
CA LEU A 22 -15.92 1.02 -4.42
C LEU A 22 -16.74 1.66 -3.29
N ALA A 23 -16.91 0.97 -2.16
CA ALA A 23 -17.59 1.52 -0.99
C ALA A 23 -16.93 2.82 -0.48
N SER A 24 -15.59 2.87 -0.48
CA SER A 24 -14.83 4.05 -0.09
C SER A 24 -15.05 5.23 -1.05
N ILE A 25 -15.14 4.96 -2.36
CA ILE A 25 -15.42 5.98 -3.38
C ILE A 25 -16.84 6.53 -3.23
N GLU A 26 -17.84 5.65 -3.13
CA GLU A 26 -19.25 6.04 -3.14
C GLU A 26 -19.72 6.66 -1.82
N ARG A 27 -19.24 6.14 -0.69
CA ARG A 27 -19.76 6.45 0.65
C ARG A 27 -18.72 7.01 1.61
N GLY A 28 -17.43 6.89 1.29
CA GLY A 28 -16.32 7.37 2.12
C GLY A 28 -15.94 8.84 1.88
N ALA A 29 -16.41 9.43 0.78
CA ALA A 29 -16.04 10.78 0.33
C ALA A 29 -14.52 10.96 0.22
N VAL A 30 -13.83 9.93 -0.30
CA VAL A 30 -12.39 9.98 -0.56
C VAL A 30 -12.07 10.87 -1.77
N GLN A 31 -10.90 11.48 -1.77
CA GLN A 31 -10.32 12.16 -2.95
C GLN A 31 -9.27 11.27 -3.63
N TYR A 32 -8.68 10.35 -2.86
CA TYR A 32 -7.62 9.45 -3.33
C TYR A 32 -7.92 8.02 -2.88
N ILE A 33 -7.59 7.07 -3.75
CA ILE A 33 -7.34 5.69 -3.36
C ILE A 33 -5.87 5.39 -3.61
N ALA A 34 -5.21 4.78 -2.63
CA ALA A 34 -3.88 4.22 -2.78
C ALA A 34 -3.94 2.70 -2.56
N SER A 35 -3.43 1.93 -3.52
CA SER A 35 -3.63 0.49 -3.62
C SER A 35 -2.28 -0.23 -3.76
N ASP A 36 -2.00 -1.14 -2.84
CA ASP A 36 -0.78 -1.96 -2.83
C ASP A 36 -1.07 -3.35 -3.41
N HIS A 37 -0.35 -3.71 -4.46
CA HIS A 37 -0.50 -4.97 -5.17
C HIS A 37 0.76 -5.85 -5.02
N LEU A 38 1.84 -5.35 -4.44
CA LEU A 38 3.15 -5.98 -4.54
C LEU A 38 3.67 -6.47 -3.19
N ALA A 39 3.74 -7.79 -3.04
CA ALA A 39 4.65 -8.43 -2.10
C ALA A 39 5.96 -8.84 -2.81
N GLU A 40 7.00 -9.18 -2.06
CA GLU A 40 8.26 -9.68 -2.62
C GLU A 40 8.02 -10.92 -3.53
N LEU A 41 7.10 -11.81 -3.14
CA LEU A 41 6.69 -12.96 -3.96
C LEU A 41 6.02 -12.53 -5.28
N THR A 42 5.22 -11.46 -5.27
CA THR A 42 4.51 -10.97 -6.45
C THR A 42 5.49 -10.65 -7.57
N LEU A 43 6.61 -9.99 -7.27
CA LEU A 43 7.62 -9.66 -8.30
C LEU A 43 8.20 -10.91 -8.97
N ALA A 44 8.38 -12.01 -8.25
CA ALA A 44 8.81 -13.27 -8.85
C ALA A 44 7.76 -13.89 -9.78
N ILE A 45 6.47 -13.73 -9.47
CA ILE A 45 5.36 -14.13 -10.36
C ILE A 45 5.39 -13.26 -11.62
N LEU A 46 5.46 -11.95 -11.46
CA LEU A 46 5.50 -11.00 -12.57
C LEU A 46 6.72 -11.21 -13.47
N GLN A 47 7.88 -11.56 -12.89
CA GLN A 47 9.07 -11.87 -13.69
C GLN A 47 8.87 -13.10 -14.57
N LYS A 48 8.17 -14.13 -14.07
CA LYS A 48 7.85 -15.31 -14.88
C LYS A 48 6.90 -14.97 -16.02
N ASP A 49 5.94 -14.07 -15.78
CA ASP A 49 5.03 -13.60 -16.83
C ASP A 49 5.79 -12.77 -17.89
N LEU A 50 6.64 -11.84 -17.47
CA LEU A 50 7.47 -11.02 -18.36
C LEU A 50 8.41 -11.87 -19.23
N GLN A 51 8.99 -12.94 -18.68
CA GLN A 51 9.84 -13.88 -19.42
C GLN A 51 9.07 -14.68 -20.48
N ARG A 52 7.77 -14.88 -20.30
CA ARG A 52 6.91 -15.58 -21.27
C ARG A 52 6.41 -14.62 -22.34
N ASP A 53 6.08 -13.39 -21.95
CA ASP A 53 5.55 -12.36 -22.82
C ASP A 53 6.01 -10.97 -22.32
N ALA A 54 6.76 -10.26 -23.17
CA ALA A 54 7.33 -8.95 -22.84
C ALA A 54 6.27 -7.85 -22.59
N SER A 55 5.01 -8.08 -22.98
CA SER A 55 3.89 -7.18 -22.67
C SER A 55 3.35 -7.34 -21.25
N LEU A 56 3.68 -8.43 -20.55
CA LEU A 56 3.27 -8.71 -19.17
C LEU A 56 4.27 -8.14 -18.16
N GLY A 57 4.28 -8.66 -16.92
CA GLY A 57 5.16 -8.16 -15.84
C GLY A 57 4.50 -7.17 -14.89
N TYR A 58 3.17 -7.06 -14.91
CA TYR A 58 2.36 -6.22 -14.03
C TYR A 58 1.18 -7.01 -13.45
N ALA A 59 0.59 -6.54 -12.34
CA ALA A 59 -0.55 -7.19 -11.70
C ALA A 59 -1.78 -7.11 -12.62
N ARG A 60 -2.18 -8.25 -13.21
CA ARG A 60 -3.16 -8.29 -14.30
C ARG A 60 -4.59 -7.94 -13.88
N ASP A 61 -4.89 -8.01 -12.59
CA ASP A 61 -6.18 -7.65 -11.99
C ASP A 61 -6.43 -6.14 -11.96
N VAL A 62 -5.39 -5.31 -12.10
CA VAL A 62 -5.54 -3.84 -12.10
C VAL A 62 -6.47 -3.35 -13.21
N VAL A 63 -6.45 -3.99 -14.38
CA VAL A 63 -7.28 -3.61 -15.53
C VAL A 63 -8.77 -3.88 -15.26
N PRO A 64 -9.21 -5.13 -14.96
CA PRO A 64 -10.62 -5.38 -14.65
C PRO A 64 -11.08 -4.62 -13.40
N MET A 65 -10.23 -4.45 -12.39
CA MET A 65 -10.54 -3.63 -11.22
C MET A 65 -10.84 -2.18 -11.60
N LEU A 66 -9.92 -1.51 -12.33
CA LEU A 66 -10.13 -0.13 -12.74
C LEU A 66 -11.34 0.01 -13.68
N LEU A 67 -11.64 -0.98 -14.52
CA LEU A 67 -12.88 -0.98 -15.31
C LEU A 67 -14.14 -0.98 -14.44
N ARG A 68 -14.11 -1.62 -13.27
CA ARG A 68 -15.22 -1.62 -12.31
C ARG A 68 -15.31 -0.33 -11.50
N LEU A 69 -14.16 0.21 -11.08
CA LEU A 69 -14.09 1.39 -10.23
C LEU A 69 -14.24 2.72 -11.00
N TRP A 70 -13.81 2.77 -12.27
CA TRP A 70 -13.72 4.00 -13.05
C TRP A 70 -15.02 4.82 -13.13
N PRO A 71 -16.21 4.24 -13.35
CA PRO A 71 -17.44 5.03 -13.37
C PRO A 71 -17.67 5.84 -12.10
N ALA A 72 -17.47 5.23 -10.94
CA ALA A 72 -17.58 5.90 -9.65
C ALA A 72 -16.42 6.89 -9.43
N MET A 73 -15.19 6.51 -9.77
CA MET A 73 -14.04 7.42 -9.67
C MET A 73 -14.24 8.69 -10.49
N ALA A 74 -14.68 8.57 -11.75
CA ALA A 74 -14.91 9.71 -12.64
C ALA A 74 -16.05 10.60 -12.13
N GLN A 75 -17.14 10.01 -11.65
CA GLN A 75 -18.27 10.75 -11.06
C GLN A 75 -17.85 11.54 -9.81
N HIS A 76 -17.07 10.92 -8.93
CA HIS A 76 -16.64 11.50 -7.65
C HIS A 76 -15.31 12.25 -7.73
N LYS A 77 -14.66 12.29 -8.91
CA LYS A 77 -13.33 12.89 -9.16
C LYS A 77 -12.23 12.32 -8.25
N VAL A 78 -12.27 11.01 -8.02
CA VAL A 78 -11.28 10.29 -7.22
C VAL A 78 -10.06 9.94 -8.07
N ARG A 79 -8.86 10.22 -7.54
CA ARG A 79 -7.59 9.81 -8.16
C ARG A 79 -7.12 8.48 -7.58
N PHE A 80 -6.42 7.68 -8.38
CA PHE A 80 -5.95 6.35 -7.99
C PHE A 80 -4.43 6.23 -8.11
N VAL A 81 -3.77 5.75 -7.06
CA VAL A 81 -2.31 5.52 -7.04
C VAL A 81 -2.06 4.06 -6.70
N CYS A 82 -1.23 3.37 -7.47
CA CYS A 82 -0.85 2.00 -7.14
C CYS A 82 0.53 1.58 -7.65
N ASN A 83 1.04 0.48 -7.11
CA ASN A 83 2.26 -0.19 -7.55
C ASN A 83 1.98 -1.43 -8.42
N ALA A 84 0.75 -1.57 -8.93
CA ALA A 84 0.37 -2.67 -9.80
C ALA A 84 1.21 -2.80 -11.08
N GLY A 85 1.98 -1.77 -11.44
CA GLY A 85 2.90 -1.81 -12.57
C GLY A 85 4.01 -2.84 -12.40
N GLY A 86 4.41 -3.16 -11.16
CA GLY A 86 5.38 -4.22 -10.89
C GLY A 86 6.68 -4.04 -11.67
N LEU A 87 7.00 -5.02 -12.52
CA LEU A 87 8.18 -5.01 -13.38
C LEU A 87 7.94 -4.38 -14.76
N ASN A 88 6.69 -4.08 -15.11
CA ASN A 88 6.34 -3.41 -16.36
C ASN A 88 5.24 -2.34 -16.18
N PRO A 89 5.53 -1.21 -15.51
CA PRO A 89 4.56 -0.13 -15.30
C PRO A 89 4.02 0.46 -16.62
N ALA A 90 4.84 0.49 -17.67
CA ALA A 90 4.43 0.97 -18.99
C ALA A 90 3.41 0.02 -19.66
N GLY A 91 3.63 -1.29 -19.55
CA GLY A 91 2.70 -2.31 -20.04
C GLY A 91 1.34 -2.23 -19.34
N ALA A 92 1.34 -2.03 -18.02
CA ALA A 92 0.11 -1.82 -17.25
C ALA A 92 -0.67 -0.60 -17.74
N ALA A 93 0.00 0.54 -17.93
CA ALA A 93 -0.63 1.76 -18.41
C ALA A 93 -1.20 1.61 -19.84
N ALA A 94 -0.45 0.95 -20.74
CA ALA A 94 -0.92 0.66 -22.09
C ALA A 94 -2.17 -0.23 -22.08
N ALA A 95 -2.21 -1.26 -21.23
CA ALA A 95 -3.37 -2.13 -21.09
C ALA A 95 -4.59 -1.39 -20.53
N ILE A 96 -4.41 -0.51 -19.54
CA ILE A 96 -5.47 0.33 -18.99
C ILE A 96 -6.01 1.28 -20.08
N GLN A 97 -5.13 1.98 -20.81
CA GLN A 97 -5.55 2.89 -21.87
C GLN A 97 -6.31 2.19 -22.98
N ALA A 98 -5.85 1.01 -23.41
CA ALA A 98 -6.55 0.21 -24.41
C ALA A 98 -7.96 -0.19 -23.92
N ALA A 99 -8.07 -0.67 -22.67
CA ALA A 99 -9.35 -1.05 -22.08
C ALA A 99 -10.32 0.14 -21.94
N PHE A 100 -9.81 1.32 -21.55
CA PHE A 100 -10.61 2.53 -21.43
C PHE A 100 -11.06 3.05 -22.79
N SER A 101 -10.18 3.01 -23.80
CA SER A 101 -10.51 3.41 -25.17
C SER A 101 -11.66 2.59 -25.75
N ILE A 102 -11.73 1.28 -25.48
CA ILE A 102 -12.84 0.42 -25.91
C ILE A 102 -14.19 0.88 -25.30
N LYS A 103 -14.16 1.42 -24.09
CA LYS A 103 -15.34 1.97 -23.40
C LYS A 103 -15.67 3.42 -23.77
N GLY A 104 -14.83 4.07 -24.58
CA GLY A 104 -14.94 5.50 -24.86
C GLY A 104 -14.60 6.37 -23.64
N TRP A 105 -13.87 5.84 -22.66
CA TRP A 105 -13.43 6.56 -21.48
C TRP A 105 -12.04 7.18 -21.69
N SER A 106 -11.77 8.27 -21.00
CA SER A 106 -10.49 8.97 -21.03
C SER A 106 -9.99 9.21 -19.61
N ALA A 107 -8.74 8.84 -19.35
CA ALA A 107 -8.05 9.08 -18.09
C ALA A 107 -6.59 9.46 -18.36
N ARG A 108 -6.03 10.39 -17.60
CA ARG A 108 -4.60 10.68 -17.61
C ARG A 108 -3.88 9.66 -16.74
N VAL A 109 -3.22 8.70 -17.39
CA VAL A 109 -2.42 7.67 -16.73
C VAL A 109 -0.96 8.09 -16.74
N ALA A 110 -0.38 8.29 -15.56
CA ALA A 110 1.03 8.54 -15.38
C ALA A 110 1.75 7.27 -14.93
N VAL A 111 3.00 7.11 -15.37
CA VAL A 111 3.83 5.95 -15.09
C VAL A 111 5.07 6.40 -14.32
N VAL A 112 5.36 5.74 -13.19
CA VAL A 112 6.60 5.91 -12.43
C VAL A 112 7.51 4.73 -12.72
N THR A 113 8.73 5.04 -13.18
CA THR A 113 9.81 4.10 -13.47
C THR A 113 11.09 4.50 -12.74
N GLY A 114 12.12 3.66 -12.82
CA GLY A 114 13.46 3.94 -12.25
C GLY A 114 13.78 3.12 -11.00
N ASP A 115 12.86 2.24 -10.60
CA ASP A 115 13.04 1.25 -9.55
C ASP A 115 13.87 0.04 -10.03
N GLU A 116 13.85 -0.30 -11.31
CA GLU A 116 14.68 -1.37 -11.90
C GLU A 116 16.18 -1.02 -11.76
N VAL A 117 16.91 -1.84 -11.02
CA VAL A 117 18.31 -1.60 -10.63
C VAL A 117 19.20 -2.83 -10.75
N LEU A 118 18.80 -3.86 -11.52
CA LEU A 118 19.55 -5.11 -11.68
C LEU A 118 21.01 -4.86 -12.09
N GLN A 119 21.23 -3.98 -13.05
CA GLN A 119 22.58 -3.65 -13.50
C GLN A 119 23.38 -2.88 -12.43
N ARG A 120 22.71 -2.07 -11.59
CA ARG A 120 23.39 -1.33 -10.52
C ARG A 120 23.79 -2.24 -9.37
N VAL A 121 22.95 -3.20 -8.99
CA VAL A 121 23.29 -4.14 -7.91
C VAL A 121 24.48 -5.03 -8.27
N PHE A 122 24.70 -5.32 -9.56
CA PHE A 122 25.91 -5.99 -10.01
C PHE A 122 27.20 -5.22 -9.72
N GLY A 123 27.17 -3.88 -9.74
CA GLY A 123 28.33 -3.06 -9.38
C GLY A 123 28.51 -2.87 -7.88
N LEU A 124 27.42 -2.96 -7.11
CA LEU A 124 27.42 -2.75 -5.66
C LEU A 124 27.66 -4.04 -4.85
N ALA A 125 27.29 -5.21 -5.41
CA ALA A 125 27.37 -6.52 -4.77
C ALA A 125 26.88 -6.51 -3.30
N PRO A 126 25.63 -6.09 -3.03
CA PRO A 126 25.15 -5.90 -1.67
C PRO A 126 25.01 -7.24 -0.94
N ALA A 127 25.48 -7.30 0.31
CA ALA A 127 25.27 -8.48 1.16
C ALA A 127 23.78 -8.73 1.45
N HIS A 128 23.40 -10.00 1.57
CA HIS A 128 22.02 -10.36 1.88
C HIS A 128 21.63 -9.89 3.31
N MET A 129 20.55 -9.12 3.43
CA MET A 129 20.16 -8.45 4.69
C MET A 129 19.98 -9.39 5.89
N PHE A 130 19.47 -10.61 5.67
CA PHE A 130 19.15 -11.55 6.76
C PHE A 130 20.34 -12.37 7.27
N ASN A 131 21.23 -12.83 6.38
CA ASN A 131 22.26 -13.82 6.71
C ASN A 131 23.68 -13.38 6.31
N GLY A 132 23.84 -12.17 5.77
CA GLY A 132 25.13 -11.65 5.30
C GLY A 132 25.72 -12.42 4.11
N GLY A 133 24.92 -13.21 3.40
CA GLY A 133 25.36 -14.01 2.27
C GLY A 133 25.96 -13.16 1.15
N ASP A 134 27.00 -13.68 0.51
CA ASP A 134 27.71 -13.03 -0.58
C ASP A 134 26.88 -13.05 -1.87
N PHE A 135 26.65 -11.86 -2.43
CA PHE A 135 25.93 -11.65 -3.68
C PHE A 135 26.56 -12.39 -4.86
N GLU A 136 27.88 -12.56 -4.88
CA GLU A 136 28.58 -13.27 -5.95
C GLU A 136 28.07 -14.70 -6.14
N THR A 137 27.60 -15.35 -5.07
CA THR A 137 27.09 -16.73 -5.11
C THR A 137 25.77 -16.88 -5.90
N VAL A 138 25.08 -15.77 -6.15
CA VAL A 138 23.79 -15.73 -6.88
C VAL A 138 23.83 -14.86 -8.12
N ARG A 139 24.91 -14.09 -8.35
CA ARG A 139 25.07 -13.09 -9.43
C ARG A 139 24.57 -13.58 -10.79
N GLU A 140 25.05 -14.73 -11.25
CA GLU A 140 24.72 -15.27 -12.59
C GLU A 140 23.26 -15.72 -12.72
N ARG A 141 22.57 -15.93 -11.59
CA ARG A 141 21.19 -16.43 -11.54
C ARG A 141 20.16 -15.32 -11.32
N MET A 142 20.61 -14.07 -11.10
CA MET A 142 19.73 -12.93 -10.87
C MET A 142 18.80 -12.68 -12.06
N VAL A 143 17.53 -12.45 -11.77
CA VAL A 143 16.47 -12.26 -12.79
C VAL A 143 15.77 -10.90 -12.71
N PHE A 144 15.76 -10.26 -11.54
CA PHE A 144 15.27 -8.89 -11.37
C PHE A 144 15.88 -8.28 -10.11
N ALA A 145 15.93 -6.96 -10.04
CA ALA A 145 16.17 -6.22 -8.81
C ALA A 145 15.45 -4.87 -8.88
N ASN A 146 14.67 -4.55 -7.85
CA ASN A 146 13.85 -3.35 -7.81
C ASN A 146 14.03 -2.62 -6.47
N ALA A 147 14.37 -1.33 -6.53
CA ALA A 147 14.51 -0.46 -5.38
C ALA A 147 13.14 0.05 -4.91
N TYR A 148 12.96 0.20 -3.60
CA TYR A 148 11.74 0.76 -3.03
C TYR A 148 11.86 2.28 -3.14
N LEU A 149 11.25 2.87 -4.17
CA LEU A 149 11.23 4.32 -4.33
C LEU A 149 10.30 4.99 -3.32
N GLY A 150 10.54 6.28 -3.04
CA GLY A 150 9.70 7.10 -2.15
C GLY A 150 8.52 7.78 -2.86
N ALA A 151 7.92 8.74 -2.16
CA ALA A 151 6.72 9.48 -2.56
C ALA A 151 6.96 10.52 -3.68
N ARG A 152 8.20 11.01 -3.84
CA ARG A 152 8.54 12.09 -4.80
C ARG A 152 8.05 11.85 -6.25
N PRO A 153 8.30 10.69 -6.89
CA PRO A 153 7.80 10.47 -8.25
C PRO A 153 6.27 10.43 -8.34
N ILE A 154 5.57 9.97 -7.30
CA ILE A 154 4.10 9.99 -7.23
C ILE A 154 3.59 11.43 -7.18
N VAL A 155 4.23 12.28 -6.35
CA VAL A 155 3.91 13.72 -6.30
C VAL A 155 4.05 14.37 -7.67
N SER A 156 5.16 14.10 -8.37
CA SER A 156 5.40 14.65 -9.71
C SER A 156 4.34 14.22 -10.73
N ALA A 157 3.89 12.96 -10.67
CA ALA A 157 2.81 12.46 -11.52
C ALA A 157 1.48 13.17 -11.23
N LEU A 158 1.14 13.36 -9.96
CA LEU A 158 -0.08 14.07 -9.54
C LEU A 158 -0.04 15.57 -9.89
N GLU A 159 1.13 16.22 -9.82
CA GLU A 159 1.33 17.62 -10.25
C GLU A 159 1.08 17.83 -11.74
N GLN A 160 1.35 16.81 -12.56
CA GLN A 160 1.01 16.78 -13.98
C GLN A 160 -0.48 16.49 -14.24
N GLY A 161 -1.27 16.32 -13.18
CA GLY A 161 -2.71 16.15 -13.22
C GLY A 161 -3.14 14.73 -13.57
N ALA A 162 -2.35 13.71 -13.21
CA ALA A 162 -2.74 12.31 -13.40
C ALA A 162 -4.03 11.97 -12.63
N ASP A 163 -4.93 11.26 -13.32
CA ASP A 163 -6.11 10.63 -12.70
C ASP A 163 -5.73 9.28 -12.09
N ILE A 164 -4.78 8.58 -12.74
CA ILE A 164 -4.26 7.28 -12.33
C ILE A 164 -2.73 7.34 -12.37
N VAL A 165 -2.09 7.00 -11.26
CA VAL A 165 -0.63 6.86 -11.16
C VAL A 165 -0.31 5.37 -11.00
N ILE A 166 0.41 4.81 -11.97
CA ILE A 166 0.90 3.43 -11.92
C ILE A 166 2.40 3.45 -11.70
N THR A 167 2.87 2.77 -10.66
CA THR A 167 4.27 2.70 -10.29
C THR A 167 4.81 1.27 -10.42
N GLY A 168 6.14 1.14 -10.53
CA GLY A 168 6.85 -0.12 -10.25
C GLY A 168 6.94 -0.36 -8.75
N ARG A 169 8.12 -0.74 -8.23
CA ARG A 169 8.31 -0.83 -6.78
C ARG A 169 8.49 0.55 -6.15
N VAL A 170 7.63 0.83 -5.17
CA VAL A 170 7.75 1.93 -4.21
C VAL A 170 7.65 1.32 -2.81
N ALA A 171 8.04 2.07 -1.77
CA ALA A 171 7.63 1.71 -0.42
C ALA A 171 6.10 1.80 -0.29
N ASP A 172 5.50 0.85 0.41
CA ASP A 172 4.05 0.65 0.38
C ASP A 172 3.31 1.87 0.96
N ALA A 173 3.74 2.35 2.14
CA ALA A 173 3.28 3.60 2.73
C ALA A 173 3.55 4.86 1.87
N ALA A 174 4.51 4.83 0.93
CA ALA A 174 4.77 5.95 0.03
C ALA A 174 3.64 6.17 -0.99
N LEU A 175 2.87 5.12 -1.32
CA LEU A 175 1.65 5.22 -2.13
C LEU A 175 0.63 6.18 -1.53
N PHE A 176 0.56 6.22 -0.19
CA PHE A 176 -0.33 7.09 0.56
C PHE A 176 0.31 8.44 0.84
N LEU A 177 1.60 8.47 1.20
CA LEU A 177 2.33 9.72 1.47
C LEU A 177 2.37 10.64 0.24
N GLY A 178 2.50 10.09 -0.97
CA GLY A 178 2.53 10.86 -2.22
C GLY A 178 1.32 11.80 -2.40
N PRO A 179 0.08 11.30 -2.39
CA PRO A 179 -1.13 12.13 -2.37
C PRO A 179 -1.16 13.17 -1.26
N LEU A 180 -0.79 12.82 -0.02
CA LEU A 180 -0.80 13.76 1.12
C LEU A 180 0.16 14.92 0.87
N VAL A 181 1.38 14.60 0.44
CA VAL A 181 2.41 15.60 0.09
C VAL A 181 1.94 16.48 -1.07
N HIS A 182 1.37 15.89 -2.12
CA HIS A 182 0.88 16.63 -3.28
C HIS A 182 -0.20 17.65 -2.88
N GLU A 183 -1.13 17.25 -2.02
CA GLU A 183 -2.26 18.09 -1.61
C GLU A 183 -1.87 19.19 -0.63
N PHE A 184 -1.05 18.87 0.36
CA PHE A 184 -0.64 19.82 1.39
C PHE A 184 0.62 20.59 1.04
N LYS A 185 1.26 20.27 -0.10
CA LYS A 185 2.53 20.86 -0.52
C LYS A 185 3.60 20.71 0.56
N TRP A 186 3.57 19.59 1.27
CA TRP A 186 4.62 19.25 2.22
C TRP A 186 5.95 19.11 1.49
N GLN A 187 7.03 19.50 2.15
CA GLN A 187 8.35 19.42 1.56
C GLN A 187 8.89 18.01 1.75
N LEU A 188 9.24 17.33 0.66
CA LEU A 188 9.93 16.04 0.69
C LEU A 188 11.44 16.25 0.90
N GLY A 189 12.12 15.21 1.36
CA GLY A 189 13.56 15.21 1.56
C GLY A 189 14.40 15.43 0.30
N ASP A 190 15.71 15.46 0.53
CA ASP A 190 16.87 15.78 -0.30
C ASP A 190 17.24 17.28 -0.39
N GLU A 191 16.30 18.22 -0.58
CA GLU A 191 16.54 19.69 -0.42
C GLU A 191 15.26 20.46 0.03
N GLY A 192 14.36 19.79 0.75
CA GLY A 192 13.02 20.33 1.07
C GLY A 192 12.60 20.21 2.53
N ALA A 193 12.53 19.00 3.11
CA ALA A 193 12.21 18.87 4.54
C ALA A 193 13.36 19.42 5.41
N ALA A 194 13.31 20.69 5.78
CA ALA A 194 14.40 21.38 6.45
C ALA A 194 14.21 21.51 7.97
N THR A 195 12.98 21.32 8.47
CA THR A 195 12.65 21.51 9.88
C THR A 195 12.18 20.22 10.55
N PRO A 196 12.32 20.10 11.89
CA PRO A 196 11.70 19.00 12.63
C PRO A 196 10.19 18.87 12.37
N GLN A 197 9.49 19.98 12.14
CA GLN A 197 8.07 19.98 11.85
C GLN A 197 7.75 19.40 10.47
N ASP A 198 8.58 19.64 9.46
CA ASP A 198 8.41 19.04 8.14
C ASP A 198 8.64 17.53 8.20
N LEU A 199 9.69 17.09 8.91
CA LEU A 199 9.94 15.67 9.15
C LEU A 199 8.79 15.01 9.91
N ASN A 200 8.23 15.66 10.92
CA ASN A 200 7.08 15.15 11.67
C ASN A 200 5.83 15.02 10.79
N ARG A 201 5.59 15.95 9.86
CA ARG A 201 4.48 15.83 8.90
C ARG A 201 4.67 14.63 7.97
N LEU A 202 5.89 14.44 7.45
CA LEU A 202 6.20 13.26 6.63
C LEU A 202 6.04 11.97 7.42
N ALA A 203 6.53 11.92 8.67
CA ALA A 203 6.38 10.77 9.56
C ALA A 203 4.91 10.48 9.87
N GLN A 204 4.11 11.51 10.12
CA GLN A 204 2.68 11.37 10.35
C GLN A 204 1.94 10.86 9.11
N GLY A 205 2.29 11.36 7.92
CA GLY A 205 1.76 10.86 6.65
C GLY A 205 2.20 9.42 6.36
N LEU A 206 3.44 9.06 6.70
CA LEU A 206 3.95 7.70 6.56
C LEU A 206 3.22 6.74 7.51
N ALA A 207 2.99 7.14 8.77
CA ALA A 207 2.20 6.36 9.72
C ALA A 207 0.75 6.17 9.26
N VAL A 208 0.15 7.18 8.63
CA VAL A 208 -1.16 7.03 7.96
C VAL A 208 -1.07 6.00 6.83
N GLY A 209 -0.04 6.07 6.00
CA GLY A 209 0.19 5.11 4.93
C GLY A 209 0.32 3.67 5.44
N HIS A 210 1.13 3.47 6.47
CA HIS A 210 1.32 2.16 7.11
C HIS A 210 0.04 1.59 7.75
N LEU A 211 -0.86 2.46 8.22
CA LEU A 211 -2.17 2.04 8.71
C LEU A 211 -3.18 1.66 7.62
N LEU A 212 -3.03 2.23 6.43
CA LEU A 212 -3.96 2.05 5.32
C LEU A 212 -3.47 1.01 4.30
N GLU A 213 -2.17 0.70 4.26
CA GLU A 213 -1.68 -0.46 3.50
C GLU A 213 -2.24 -1.77 4.07
N CYS A 214 -2.06 -2.88 3.35
CA CYS A 214 -2.62 -4.19 3.71
C CYS A 214 -4.16 -4.24 3.81
N SER A 215 -4.85 -3.42 3.00
CA SER A 215 -6.30 -3.43 2.79
C SER A 215 -7.15 -3.44 4.07
N GLY A 216 -7.92 -4.50 4.31
CA GLY A 216 -8.90 -4.58 5.40
C GLY A 216 -8.29 -4.73 6.79
N GLN A 217 -6.96 -4.79 6.92
CA GLN A 217 -6.30 -5.10 8.19
C GLN A 217 -6.51 -4.01 9.25
N GLY A 218 -6.35 -2.73 8.90
CA GLY A 218 -6.61 -1.60 9.80
C GLY A 218 -8.05 -1.52 10.30
N SER A 219 -8.98 -2.12 9.57
CA SER A 219 -10.41 -2.29 9.90
C SER A 219 -10.74 -3.64 10.54
N GLY A 220 -9.74 -4.38 11.01
CA GLY A 220 -9.92 -5.61 11.79
C GLY A 220 -9.92 -6.92 11.00
N GLY A 221 -9.52 -6.91 9.71
CA GLY A 221 -9.47 -8.12 8.88
C GLY A 221 -8.55 -9.23 9.37
N ASN A 222 -7.46 -8.86 10.04
CA ASN A 222 -6.58 -9.82 10.72
C ASN A 222 -6.65 -9.69 12.25
N PHE A 223 -7.70 -9.09 12.80
CA PHE A 223 -7.81 -8.90 14.25
C PHE A 223 -7.92 -10.25 14.97
N GLY A 224 -6.91 -10.60 15.75
CA GLY A 224 -6.73 -11.96 16.26
C GLY A 224 -6.94 -12.13 17.77
N SER A 225 -7.29 -11.06 18.48
CA SER A 225 -7.39 -11.03 19.94
C SER A 225 -8.45 -12.00 20.49
N LEU A 226 -8.13 -12.68 21.60
CA LEU A 226 -8.94 -13.75 22.22
C LEU A 226 -10.41 -13.36 22.34
N GLN A 227 -11.29 -14.12 21.67
CA GLN A 227 -12.74 -13.89 21.55
C GLN A 227 -13.18 -12.52 20.99
N ALA A 228 -12.36 -11.47 21.06
CA ALA A 228 -12.67 -10.15 20.56
C ALA A 228 -12.78 -10.10 19.03
N TRP A 229 -12.07 -10.99 18.32
CA TRP A 229 -12.21 -11.15 16.87
C TRP A 229 -13.62 -11.54 16.43
N LYS A 230 -14.36 -12.29 17.27
CA LYS A 230 -15.75 -12.69 16.99
C LYS A 230 -16.73 -11.51 17.03
N ALA A 231 -16.33 -10.40 17.66
CA ALA A 231 -17.13 -9.18 17.74
C ALA A 231 -16.88 -8.20 16.57
N ILE A 232 -16.03 -8.57 15.60
CA ILE A 232 -15.87 -7.81 14.37
C ILE A 232 -17.12 -8.01 13.50
N PRO A 233 -17.86 -6.94 13.17
CA PRO A 233 -19.04 -7.03 12.32
C PRO A 233 -18.67 -7.49 10.91
N ASP A 234 -19.46 -8.42 10.36
CA ASP A 234 -19.43 -8.82 8.94
C ASP A 234 -18.01 -8.97 8.36
N LEU A 235 -17.29 -9.96 8.89
CA LEU A 235 -15.92 -10.29 8.45
C LEU A 235 -15.83 -10.66 6.95
N ALA A 236 -16.94 -11.09 6.33
CA ALA A 236 -16.97 -11.41 4.90
C ALA A 236 -16.95 -10.16 4.00
N HIS A 237 -17.40 -9.00 4.50
CA HIS A 237 -17.51 -7.76 3.73
C HIS A 237 -16.87 -6.57 4.47
N ILE A 238 -15.62 -6.74 4.87
CA ILE A 238 -14.85 -5.71 5.58
C ILE A 238 -14.67 -4.49 4.69
N GLY A 239 -15.01 -3.31 5.22
CA GLY A 239 -14.68 -2.05 4.56
C GLY A 239 -13.24 -1.66 4.84
N TYR A 240 -12.51 -1.27 3.79
CA TYR A 240 -11.14 -0.83 3.93
C TYR A 240 -11.03 0.52 4.69
N PRO A 241 -9.92 0.75 5.41
CA PRO A 241 -9.72 1.96 6.18
C PRO A 241 -9.59 3.19 5.27
N ILE A 242 -10.05 4.31 5.79
CA ILE A 242 -9.98 5.65 5.21
C ILE A 242 -9.33 6.55 6.25
N ALA A 243 -8.42 7.41 5.84
CA ALA A 243 -7.87 8.46 6.69
C ALA A 243 -8.35 9.83 6.22
N GLU A 244 -9.01 10.57 7.12
CA GLU A 244 -9.18 12.01 6.97
C GLU A 244 -7.97 12.70 7.60
N VAL A 245 -7.10 13.26 6.76
CA VAL A 245 -5.83 13.88 7.16
C VAL A 245 -5.95 15.39 7.04
N SER A 246 -5.48 16.12 8.05
CA SER A 246 -5.37 17.58 8.04
C SER A 246 -4.00 18.04 7.56
N ASP A 247 -3.88 19.31 7.18
CA ASP A 247 -2.64 19.94 6.73
C ASP A 247 -1.47 19.89 7.73
N ASP A 248 -1.77 19.82 9.03
CA ASP A 248 -0.81 19.61 10.12
C ASP A 248 -0.39 18.14 10.31
N GLY A 249 -0.95 17.23 9.52
CA GLY A 249 -0.72 15.79 9.57
C GLY A 249 -1.67 15.04 10.48
N SER A 250 -2.40 15.71 11.38
CA SER A 250 -3.34 15.01 12.27
C SER A 250 -4.40 14.26 11.46
N ALA A 251 -4.66 13.01 11.83
CA ALA A 251 -5.50 12.11 11.06
C ALA A 251 -6.63 11.52 11.91
N VAL A 252 -7.76 11.25 11.27
CA VAL A 252 -8.81 10.38 11.81
C VAL A 252 -8.97 9.20 10.88
N ILE A 253 -8.70 8.01 11.40
CA ILE A 253 -8.91 6.73 10.73
C ILE A 253 -10.38 6.34 10.90
N MET A 254 -11.00 5.90 9.81
CA MET A 254 -12.40 5.49 9.75
C MET A 254 -12.60 4.45 8.64
N LYS A 255 -13.84 4.04 8.37
CA LYS A 255 -14.21 3.22 7.20
C LYS A 255 -15.49 3.73 6.56
N ALA A 256 -15.78 3.28 5.34
CA ALA A 256 -17.01 3.66 4.66
C ALA A 256 -18.27 3.24 5.46
N PRO A 257 -19.34 4.07 5.49
CA PRO A 257 -20.60 3.67 6.10
C PRO A 257 -21.21 2.43 5.44
N GLY A 258 -21.84 1.58 6.26
CA GLY A 258 -22.55 0.38 5.79
C GLY A 258 -21.65 -0.80 5.40
N THR A 259 -20.36 -0.78 5.77
CA THR A 259 -19.45 -1.91 5.57
C THR A 259 -19.18 -2.64 6.89
N GLY A 260 -18.77 -3.90 6.80
CA GLY A 260 -18.21 -4.67 7.91
C GLY A 260 -16.87 -4.12 8.40
N GLY A 261 -16.25 -4.85 9.32
CA GLY A 261 -15.03 -4.45 10.03
C GLY A 261 -15.30 -3.54 11.22
N ARG A 262 -14.22 -3.12 11.89
CA ARG A 262 -14.23 -2.22 13.05
C ARG A 262 -12.99 -1.33 13.04
N ILE A 263 -13.19 -0.04 13.30
CA ILE A 263 -12.12 0.91 13.57
C ILE A 263 -12.19 1.33 15.04
N ASN A 264 -11.29 0.81 15.86
CA ASN A 264 -11.16 1.19 17.26
C ASN A 264 -9.68 1.19 17.65
N PHE A 265 -9.39 1.57 18.89
CA PHE A 265 -8.02 1.59 19.41
C PHE A 265 -7.28 0.27 19.16
N ASP A 266 -7.95 -0.87 19.34
CA ASP A 266 -7.35 -2.19 19.24
C ASP A 266 -7.03 -2.63 17.81
N THR A 267 -7.93 -2.39 16.85
CA THR A 267 -7.70 -2.75 15.44
C THR A 267 -6.62 -1.86 14.83
N VAL A 268 -6.65 -0.56 15.11
CA VAL A 268 -5.65 0.40 14.62
C VAL A 268 -4.27 0.13 15.20
N ARG A 269 -4.14 -0.10 16.53
CA ARG A 269 -2.82 -0.39 17.12
C ARG A 269 -2.25 -1.72 16.64
N GLN A 270 -3.08 -2.72 16.34
CA GLN A 270 -2.59 -3.99 15.81
C GLN A 270 -1.96 -3.78 14.43
N GLN A 271 -2.62 -3.00 13.56
CA GLN A 271 -2.04 -2.67 12.25
C GLN A 271 -0.77 -1.83 12.41
N LEU A 272 -0.74 -0.86 13.33
CA LEU A 272 0.43 0.00 13.54
C LEU A 272 1.70 -0.77 13.91
N LEU A 273 1.56 -1.96 14.53
CA LEU A 273 2.68 -2.80 14.95
C LEU A 273 2.99 -3.94 13.95
N TYR A 274 2.26 -4.00 12.84
CA TYR A 274 2.42 -5.04 11.83
C TYR A 274 3.70 -4.84 11.03
N GLU A 275 4.50 -5.90 10.86
CA GLU A 275 5.77 -5.85 10.09
C GLU A 275 6.77 -4.76 10.53
N VAL A 276 6.68 -4.35 11.81
CA VAL A 276 7.61 -3.40 12.41
C VAL A 276 8.74 -4.14 13.11
N HIS A 277 9.97 -3.93 12.64
CA HIS A 277 11.17 -4.47 13.31
C HIS A 277 11.59 -3.62 14.51
N ASP A 278 11.86 -2.33 14.29
CA ASP A 278 12.13 -1.35 15.35
C ASP A 278 11.12 -0.20 15.25
N PRO A 279 10.22 -0.03 16.22
CA PRO A 279 9.22 1.04 16.19
C PRO A 279 9.82 2.44 16.36
N ASN A 280 11.06 2.59 16.85
CA ASN A 280 11.73 3.89 16.97
C ASN A 280 12.46 4.29 15.67
N GLU A 281 12.73 3.31 14.80
CA GLU A 281 13.50 3.48 13.56
C GLU A 281 12.83 2.72 12.41
N TYR A 282 11.60 3.10 12.09
CA TYR A 282 10.92 2.57 10.91
C TYR A 282 11.44 3.28 9.64
N PHE A 283 12.35 2.61 8.93
CA PHE A 283 13.02 3.16 7.75
C PHE A 283 12.11 3.17 6.52
N SER A 284 11.93 4.36 5.94
CA SER A 284 11.31 4.56 4.63
C SER A 284 12.18 5.46 3.74
N PRO A 285 12.07 5.37 2.40
CA PRO A 285 12.79 6.25 1.48
C PRO A 285 12.57 7.75 1.72
N ASP A 286 11.47 8.15 2.35
CA ASP A 286 11.11 9.56 2.50
C ASP A 286 11.46 10.14 3.89
N VAL A 287 11.41 9.32 4.94
CA VAL A 287 11.62 9.72 6.35
C VAL A 287 11.89 8.47 7.19
N VAL A 288 12.65 8.58 8.28
CA VAL A 288 12.71 7.53 9.31
C VAL A 288 11.67 7.84 10.38
N LEU A 289 10.63 7.02 10.49
CA LEU A 289 9.50 7.21 11.40
C LEU A 289 9.81 6.65 12.79
N ASP A 290 9.55 7.46 13.81
CA ASP A 290 9.44 7.04 15.20
C ASP A 290 7.95 6.89 15.57
N MET A 291 7.52 5.65 15.71
CA MET A 291 6.15 5.28 16.09
C MET A 291 5.92 5.39 17.61
N SER A 292 6.98 5.47 18.42
CA SER A 292 6.86 5.51 19.88
C SER A 292 6.18 6.78 20.40
N THR A 293 6.16 7.84 19.59
CA THR A 293 5.54 9.13 19.91
C THR A 293 4.09 9.23 19.44
N ILE A 294 3.55 8.19 18.80
CA ILE A 294 2.18 8.19 18.27
C ILE A 294 1.17 8.10 19.42
N HIS A 295 0.17 8.97 19.37
CA HIS A 295 -1.00 8.96 20.24
C HIS A 295 -2.24 8.55 19.44
N LEU A 296 -2.92 7.51 19.93
CA LEU A 296 -4.20 7.04 19.42
C LEU A 296 -5.31 7.37 20.42
N GLU A 297 -6.33 8.08 19.97
CA GLU A 297 -7.53 8.41 20.76
C GLU A 297 -8.74 7.75 20.09
N ASP A 298 -9.40 6.83 20.81
CA ASP A 298 -10.64 6.22 20.36
C ASP A 298 -11.79 7.21 20.48
N MET A 299 -12.35 7.63 19.34
CA MET A 299 -13.47 8.57 19.29
C MET A 299 -14.82 7.84 19.25
N GLY A 300 -14.82 6.50 19.29
CA GLY A 300 -15.99 5.66 19.08
C GLY A 300 -16.50 5.68 17.64
N GLN A 301 -17.54 4.88 17.37
CA GLN A 301 -18.28 4.87 16.10
C GLN A 301 -17.38 4.69 14.86
N ASP A 302 -16.45 3.73 14.91
CA ASP A 302 -15.49 3.48 13.84
C ASP A 302 -14.56 4.68 13.54
N ARG A 303 -14.12 5.41 14.57
CA ARG A 303 -13.21 6.55 14.44
C ARG A 303 -12.11 6.52 15.48
N VAL A 304 -10.86 6.61 15.01
CA VAL A 304 -9.67 6.75 15.87
C VAL A 304 -8.85 7.92 15.39
N ARG A 305 -8.56 8.87 16.27
CA ARG A 305 -7.66 9.99 15.99
C ARG A 305 -6.22 9.54 16.21
N MET A 306 -5.35 9.82 15.23
CA MET A 306 -3.92 9.55 15.29
C MET A 306 -3.13 10.86 15.16
N THR A 307 -2.19 11.08 16.09
CA THR A 307 -1.33 12.26 16.14
C THR A 307 0.04 11.91 16.73
N GLY A 308 1.00 12.84 16.66
CA GLY A 308 2.24 12.78 17.43
C GLY A 308 3.37 11.99 16.79
N ALA A 309 3.21 11.44 15.59
CA ALA A 309 4.31 10.76 14.89
C ALA A 309 5.47 11.75 14.67
N THR A 310 6.69 11.32 14.99
CA THR A 310 7.90 12.12 14.77
C THR A 310 8.84 11.43 13.79
N GLY A 311 9.70 12.23 13.14
CA GLY A 311 10.57 11.74 12.08
C GLY A 311 12.00 12.23 12.17
N LYS A 312 12.94 11.39 11.75
CA LYS A 312 14.32 11.77 11.44
C LYS A 312 14.50 11.83 9.92
N ALA A 313 15.57 12.48 9.48
CA ALA A 313 15.94 12.49 8.07
C ALA A 313 16.08 11.06 7.53
N ARG A 314 15.66 10.85 6.28
CA ARG A 314 15.88 9.60 5.54
C ARG A 314 17.37 9.24 5.48
N THR A 315 17.66 7.98 5.23
CA THR A 315 19.02 7.51 4.97
C THR A 315 19.42 7.75 3.51
N ASP A 316 20.71 7.55 3.22
CA ASP A 316 21.30 7.58 1.88
C ASP A 316 21.12 6.25 1.12
N GLN A 317 20.43 5.27 1.72
CA GLN A 317 20.23 3.94 1.18
C GLN A 317 18.76 3.66 0.87
N LEU A 318 18.52 2.76 -0.09
CA LEU A 318 17.19 2.22 -0.40
C LEU A 318 17.20 0.71 -0.23
N LYS A 319 16.08 0.15 0.27
CA LYS A 319 15.83 -1.29 0.23
C LYS A 319 15.72 -1.72 -1.24
N VAL A 320 16.36 -2.84 -1.58
CA VAL A 320 16.22 -3.49 -2.89
C VAL A 320 15.69 -4.89 -2.66
N VAL A 321 14.60 -5.23 -3.35
CA VAL A 321 14.17 -6.62 -3.50
C VAL A 321 14.78 -7.16 -4.78
N ALA A 322 15.45 -8.30 -4.68
CA ALA A 322 16.12 -8.92 -5.81
C ALA A 322 15.82 -10.41 -5.83
N GLY A 323 15.52 -10.94 -7.02
CA GLY A 323 15.19 -12.35 -7.21
C GLY A 323 16.21 -13.03 -8.11
N PHE A 324 16.54 -14.27 -7.80
CA PHE A 324 17.36 -15.16 -8.62
C PHE A 324 16.68 -16.51 -8.84
N ARG A 325 17.13 -17.26 -9.85
CA ARG A 325 16.63 -18.61 -10.11
C ARG A 325 17.14 -19.59 -9.08
N ASP A 326 16.23 -20.21 -8.33
CA ASP A 326 16.55 -21.20 -7.29
C ASP A 326 15.63 -22.42 -7.34
N GLY A 327 15.52 -23.02 -8.54
CA GLY A 327 14.72 -24.25 -8.75
C GLY A 327 13.20 -24.05 -8.63
N PHE A 328 12.51 -25.15 -8.33
CA PHE A 328 11.05 -25.18 -8.18
C PHE A 328 10.67 -25.85 -6.86
N LYS A 329 9.97 -25.12 -5.99
CA LYS A 329 9.25 -25.67 -4.84
C LYS A 329 7.95 -24.88 -4.66
N ALA A 330 6.85 -25.57 -4.38
CA ALA A 330 5.59 -24.96 -3.98
C ALA A 330 5.06 -25.68 -2.74
N GLU A 331 4.85 -24.92 -1.68
CA GLU A 331 4.21 -25.35 -0.44
C GLU A 331 3.39 -24.17 0.03
N VAL A 332 2.11 -24.39 0.33
CA VAL A 332 1.20 -23.33 0.77
C VAL A 332 0.58 -23.78 2.08
N THR A 333 0.72 -22.94 3.11
CA THR A 333 0.16 -23.17 4.44
C THR A 333 -0.49 -21.88 4.90
N TRP A 334 -1.74 -21.96 5.36
CA TRP A 334 -2.40 -20.86 6.06
C TRP A 334 -2.38 -21.14 7.55
N GLY A 335 -1.67 -20.29 8.30
CA GLY A 335 -1.57 -20.39 9.74
C GLY A 335 -2.70 -19.62 10.43
N PHE A 336 -3.32 -20.25 11.44
CA PHE A 336 -4.23 -19.57 12.36
C PHE A 336 -3.61 -19.57 13.76
N SER A 337 -3.41 -18.37 14.32
CA SER A 337 -2.75 -18.21 15.61
C SER A 337 -3.66 -18.58 16.77
N TRP A 338 -3.06 -19.17 17.82
CA TRP A 338 -3.69 -19.26 19.13
C TRP A 338 -3.96 -17.84 19.68
N PRO A 339 -5.03 -17.62 20.46
CA PRO A 339 -6.09 -18.57 20.81
C PRO A 339 -7.15 -18.71 19.71
N ASP A 340 -8.03 -19.71 19.85
CA ASP A 340 -9.16 -19.96 18.94
C ASP A 340 -8.78 -20.30 17.49
N ALA A 341 -7.58 -20.86 17.26
CA ALA A 341 -7.07 -21.14 15.91
C ALA A 341 -8.06 -21.95 15.04
N TYR A 342 -8.71 -22.97 15.62
CA TYR A 342 -9.70 -23.78 14.92
C TYR A 342 -10.97 -23.00 14.58
N ASP A 343 -11.51 -22.21 15.51
CA ASP A 343 -12.68 -21.37 15.27
C ASP A 343 -12.39 -20.32 14.19
N LYS A 344 -11.19 -19.71 14.22
CA LYS A 344 -10.72 -18.77 13.19
C LYS A 344 -10.64 -19.44 11.82
N ALA A 345 -10.14 -20.68 11.76
CA ALA A 345 -10.09 -21.45 10.52
C ALA A 345 -11.49 -21.74 9.96
N LEU A 346 -12.44 -22.14 10.81
CA LEU A 346 -13.83 -22.34 10.39
C LEU A 346 -14.47 -21.03 9.92
N ALA A 347 -14.25 -19.92 10.63
CA ALA A 347 -14.76 -18.61 10.21
C ALA A 347 -14.21 -18.18 8.84
N ALA A 348 -12.92 -18.40 8.58
CA ALA A 348 -12.32 -18.13 7.28
C ALA A 348 -12.95 -18.97 6.16
N VAL A 349 -13.26 -20.25 6.41
CA VAL A 349 -13.98 -21.10 5.45
C VAL A 349 -15.37 -20.53 5.13
N GLU A 350 -16.13 -20.09 6.14
CA GLU A 350 -17.47 -19.53 5.94
C GLU A 350 -17.45 -18.16 5.22
N MET A 351 -16.43 -17.34 5.50
CA MET A 351 -16.19 -16.08 4.78
C MET A 351 -16.00 -16.34 3.28
N VAL A 352 -15.10 -17.29 2.93
CA VAL A 352 -14.83 -17.66 1.53
C VAL A 352 -16.10 -18.18 0.84
N LYS A 353 -16.88 -19.05 1.50
CA LYS A 353 -18.14 -19.54 0.94
C LYS A 353 -19.14 -18.42 0.66
N THR A 354 -19.23 -17.44 1.56
CA THR A 354 -20.14 -16.30 1.43
C THR A 354 -19.74 -15.41 0.25
N GLN A 355 -18.44 -15.16 0.06
CA GLN A 355 -17.93 -14.36 -1.06
C GLN A 355 -18.05 -15.04 -2.43
N LEU A 356 -18.10 -16.39 -2.47
CA LEU A 356 -18.23 -17.16 -3.70
C LEU A 356 -19.70 -17.42 -4.12
N ALA A 357 -20.68 -17.15 -3.24
CA ALA A 357 -22.10 -17.43 -3.47
C ALA A 357 -22.80 -16.31 -4.27
#